data_AF-A0A081NF97-F1
#
_entry.id   AF-A0A081NF97-F1
#
_cell.length_a   1.000
_cell.length_b   1.000
_cell.length_c   1.000
_cell.angle_alpha   90.00
_cell.angle_beta   90.00
_cell.angle_gamma   90.00
#
_symmetry.space_group_name_H-M   'P 1'
#
loop_
_entity.id
_entity.type
_entity.pdbx_description
1 polymer ?
#
loop_
_entity_poly.entity_id
_entity_poly.type
_entity_poly.pdbx_seq_one_letter_code
_entity_poly.pdbx_strand_id
1 'polypeptide(L)'
;MQSKYLLAGLTIGFILAGCSSQKGPKQRSLCSESWYEYVESRVPTGDGMGHGPDLGSMEWRSVVEFKLGLRDQNLLPDRSNDSWCTSIDQFLKAHDE
;
A
#
# COMPACT_ATOMS: atom_id res chain seq x y z
N MET A 1 -63.05 -16.78 -0.39
CA MET A 1 -62.94 -18.24 -0.56
C MET A 1 -61.55 -18.68 -0.15
N GLN A 2 -61.42 -19.48 0.91
CA GLN A 2 -60.17 -20.13 1.30
C GLN A 2 -60.03 -21.48 0.60
N SER A 3 -58.85 -21.81 0.08
CA SER A 3 -58.41 -23.20 -0.12
C SER A 3 -56.88 -23.21 -0.32
N LYS A 4 -56.11 -23.53 0.73
CA LYS A 4 -55.53 -24.87 1.00
C LYS A 4 -54.54 -25.34 -0.07
N TYR A 5 -53.25 -25.10 0.16
CA TYR A 5 -52.20 -26.09 -0.13
C TYR A 5 -51.10 -25.99 0.94
N LEU A 6 -51.05 -27.05 1.76
CA LEU A 6 -49.88 -27.51 2.49
C LEU A 6 -48.83 -27.96 1.46
N LEU A 7 -47.59 -27.48 1.57
CA LEU A 7 -46.43 -28.30 1.22
C LEU A 7 -45.19 -27.74 1.91
N ALA A 8 -44.68 -28.57 2.80
CA ALA A 8 -43.40 -28.43 3.47
C ALA A 8 -42.28 -28.23 2.45
N GLY A 9 -41.59 -27.11 2.57
CA GLY A 9 -40.32 -26.87 1.90
C GLY A 9 -39.35 -26.33 2.94
N LEU A 10 -38.89 -27.20 3.84
CA LEU A 10 -37.73 -26.91 4.68
C LEU A 10 -36.50 -26.88 3.75
N THR A 11 -36.30 -25.77 3.06
CA THR A 11 -35.05 -25.51 2.35
C THR A 11 -33.99 -25.28 3.42
N ILE A 12 -33.27 -26.35 3.74
CA ILE A 12 -32.03 -26.34 4.52
C ILE A 12 -31.10 -25.35 3.83
N GLY A 13 -30.98 -24.15 4.40
CA GLY A 13 -30.00 -23.16 4.00
C GLY A 13 -28.62 -23.71 4.26
N PHE A 14 -27.96 -24.21 3.22
CA PHE A 14 -26.53 -24.47 3.22
C PHE A 14 -25.80 -23.14 3.41
N ILE A 15 -25.54 -22.77 4.66
CA ILE A 15 -24.63 -21.68 4.98
C ILE A 15 -23.22 -22.21 4.67
N LEU A 16 -22.75 -21.91 3.46
CA LEU A 16 -21.34 -22.02 3.11
C LEU A 16 -20.59 -21.00 3.97
N ALA A 17 -20.13 -21.43 5.14
CA ALA A 17 -19.14 -20.69 5.92
C ALA A 17 -17.81 -20.74 5.15
N GLY A 18 -17.67 -19.85 4.17
CA GLY A 18 -16.40 -19.61 3.51
C GLY A 18 -15.44 -18.98 4.51
N CYS A 19 -14.40 -19.71 4.92
CA CYS A 19 -13.27 -19.13 5.63
C CYS A 19 -12.54 -18.17 4.68
N SER A 20 -12.85 -16.87 4.77
CA SER A 20 -12.00 -15.84 4.21
C SER A 20 -10.78 -15.71 5.12
N SER A 21 -9.63 -16.24 4.70
CA SER A 21 -8.36 -15.83 5.29
C SER A 21 -8.14 -14.37 4.93
N GLN A 22 -8.60 -13.47 5.80
CA GLN A 22 -8.18 -12.08 5.79
C GLN A 22 -6.66 -12.07 5.97
N LYS A 23 -5.93 -11.99 4.85
CA LYS A 23 -4.54 -11.55 4.89
C LYS A 23 -4.59 -10.12 5.43
N GLY A 24 -4.27 -9.98 6.72
CA GLY A 24 -3.95 -8.68 7.28
C GLY A 24 -2.88 -8.00 6.43
N PRO A 25 -2.73 -6.68 6.51
CA PRO A 25 -1.72 -5.96 5.74
C PRO A 25 -0.37 -6.64 5.98
N LYS A 26 0.22 -7.19 4.91
CA LYS A 26 1.54 -7.80 4.97
C LYS A 26 2.48 -6.67 5.39
N GLN A 27 3.02 -6.75 6.61
CA GLN A 27 3.94 -5.74 7.09
C GLN A 27 5.15 -5.72 6.15
N ARG A 28 5.28 -4.63 5.40
CA ARG A 28 6.37 -4.45 4.43
C ARG A 28 7.63 -4.19 5.23
N SER A 29 8.70 -4.93 4.96
CA SER A 29 10.01 -4.59 5.52
C SER A 29 10.48 -3.28 4.91
N LEU A 30 10.92 -2.33 5.74
CA LEU A 30 11.49 -1.08 5.25
C LEU A 30 12.71 -1.37 4.35
N CYS A 31 12.93 -0.50 3.38
CA CYS A 31 13.97 -0.63 2.36
C CYS A 31 13.96 -1.93 1.55
N SER A 32 12.85 -2.69 1.57
CA SER A 32 12.66 -3.83 0.67
C SER A 32 12.00 -3.39 -0.64
N GLU A 33 12.13 -4.21 -1.69
CA GLU A 33 11.47 -3.96 -2.98
C GLU A 33 9.97 -3.67 -2.81
N SER A 34 9.29 -4.50 -2.02
CA SER A 34 7.85 -4.32 -1.75
C SER A 34 7.51 -3.01 -1.03
N TRP A 35 8.46 -2.43 -0.29
CA TRP A 35 8.30 -1.12 0.33
C TRP A 35 8.61 0.00 -0.68
N TYR A 36 9.60 -0.16 -1.56
CA TYR A 36 9.85 0.78 -2.66
C TYR A 36 8.65 0.88 -3.61
N GLU A 37 8.07 -0.25 -4.01
CA GLU A 37 6.82 -0.30 -4.80
C GLU A 37 5.67 0.43 -4.10
N TYR A 38 5.56 0.29 -2.77
CA TYR A 38 4.58 1.02 -2.00
C TYR A 38 4.83 2.52 -2.04
N VAL A 39 6.06 2.98 -1.81
CA VAL A 39 6.41 4.40 -1.91
C VAL A 39 6.12 4.94 -3.31
N GLU A 40 6.50 4.21 -4.37
CA GLU A 40 6.21 4.58 -5.76
C GLU A 40 4.70 4.71 -6.03
N SER A 41 3.88 3.83 -5.45
CA SER A 41 2.41 3.90 -5.58
C SER A 41 1.80 5.16 -4.93
N ARG A 42 2.49 5.73 -3.93
CA ARG A 42 2.07 6.96 -3.23
C ARG A 42 2.69 8.21 -3.86
N VAL A 43 3.92 8.09 -4.34
CA VAL A 43 4.73 9.18 -4.89
C VAL A 43 5.27 8.74 -6.25
N PRO A 44 4.43 8.74 -7.31
CA PRO A 44 4.88 8.29 -8.63
C PRO A 44 6.05 9.13 -9.13
N THR A 45 7.17 8.48 -9.45
CA THR A 45 8.41 9.14 -9.88
C THR A 45 8.62 9.11 -11.38
N GLY A 46 7.94 8.22 -12.10
CA GLY A 46 8.01 8.11 -13.56
C GLY A 46 7.35 9.28 -14.33
N ASP A 47 7.65 9.35 -15.62
CA ASP A 47 7.10 10.33 -16.57
C ASP A 47 5.74 9.92 -17.17
N GLY A 48 5.26 8.71 -16.86
CA GLY A 48 4.04 8.12 -17.43
C GLY A 48 4.20 7.49 -18.82
N MET A 49 5.40 7.52 -19.39
CA MET A 49 5.75 6.95 -20.69
C MET A 49 6.59 5.67 -20.58
N GLY A 50 6.79 5.17 -19.35
CA GLY A 50 7.64 4.03 -19.05
C GLY A 50 9.09 4.40 -18.74
N HIS A 51 9.41 5.70 -18.61
CA HIS A 51 10.70 6.13 -18.07
C HIS A 51 10.56 6.58 -16.61
N GLY A 52 11.60 6.33 -15.85
CA GLY A 52 11.71 6.71 -14.45
C GLY A 52 13.01 6.17 -13.87
N PRO A 53 13.42 6.64 -12.69
CA PRO A 53 14.57 6.10 -12.01
C PRO A 53 14.27 4.68 -11.48
N ASP A 54 15.30 3.85 -11.37
CA ASP A 54 15.16 2.50 -10.81
C ASP A 54 14.74 2.56 -9.33
N LEU A 55 13.76 1.74 -8.94
CA LEU A 55 13.26 1.73 -7.56
C LEU A 55 14.38 1.45 -6.55
N GLY A 56 14.38 2.18 -5.44
CA GLY A 56 15.39 2.07 -4.39
C GLY A 56 16.74 2.74 -4.70
N SER A 57 17.00 3.13 -5.96
CA SER A 57 18.22 3.83 -6.36
C SER A 57 18.35 5.21 -5.70
N MET A 58 19.57 5.75 -5.65
CA MET A 58 19.83 7.08 -5.10
C MET A 58 19.11 8.19 -5.89
N GLU A 59 18.97 8.01 -7.20
CA GLU A 59 18.23 8.92 -8.07
C GLU A 59 16.74 8.89 -7.74
N TRP A 60 16.17 7.68 -7.59
CA TRP A 60 14.77 7.51 -7.17
C TRP A 60 14.51 8.14 -5.80
N ARG A 61 15.35 7.85 -4.79
CA ARG A 61 15.27 8.46 -3.45
C ARG A 61 15.28 10.00 -3.54
N SER A 62 16.11 10.56 -4.42
CA SER A 62 16.17 11.99 -4.64
C SER A 62 14.90 12.58 -5.28
N VAL A 63 14.21 11.84 -6.16
CA VAL A 63 12.95 12.29 -6.77
C VAL A 63 11.81 12.20 -5.75
N VAL A 64 11.80 11.16 -4.90
CA VAL A 64 10.86 11.05 -3.78
C VAL A 64 10.96 12.27 -2.87
N GLU A 65 12.17 12.64 -2.42
CA GLU A 65 12.37 13.84 -1.60
C GLU A 65 11.87 15.12 -2.27
N PHE A 66 12.13 15.27 -3.56
CA PHE A 66 11.69 16.43 -4.33
C PHE A 66 10.16 16.52 -4.37
N LYS A 67 9.48 15.41 -4.70
CA LYS A 67 8.02 15.37 -4.81
C LYS A 67 7.30 15.54 -3.47
N LEU A 68 7.92 15.10 -2.39
CA LEU A 68 7.44 15.33 -1.03
C LEU A 68 7.79 16.72 -0.49
N GLY A 69 8.54 17.54 -1.24
CA GLY A 69 8.97 18.88 -0.81
C GLY A 69 9.99 18.85 0.34
N LEU A 70 10.65 17.72 0.58
CA LEU A 70 11.59 17.49 1.69
C LEU A 70 13.03 17.86 1.37
N ARG A 71 13.34 18.13 0.09
CA ARG A 71 14.65 18.63 -0.32
C ARG A 71 15.00 19.90 0.46
N ASP A 72 16.27 19.99 0.85
CA ASP A 72 16.88 21.16 1.50
C ASP A 72 16.39 21.51 2.91
N GLN A 73 15.46 20.73 3.49
CA GLN A 73 15.00 20.97 4.86
C GLN A 73 15.99 20.45 5.93
N ASN A 74 17.04 19.72 5.54
CA ASN A 74 17.99 19.03 6.44
C ASN A 74 17.28 18.14 7.50
N LEU A 75 16.05 17.69 7.20
CA LEU A 75 15.22 16.86 8.07
C LEU A 75 15.41 15.37 7.83
N LEU A 76 16.10 15.01 6.75
CA LEU A 76 16.27 13.63 6.32
C LEU A 76 17.70 13.14 6.57
N PRO A 77 17.85 11.87 6.99
CA PRO A 77 19.15 11.20 6.95
C PRO A 77 19.73 11.18 5.54
N ASP A 78 21.03 10.87 5.45
CA ASP A 78 21.67 10.61 4.16
C ASP A 78 20.92 9.52 3.40
N ARG A 79 20.63 9.78 2.12
CA ARG A 79 19.89 8.87 1.23
C ARG A 79 20.52 7.48 1.09
N SER A 80 21.80 7.31 1.36
CA SER A 80 22.47 6.01 1.31
C SER A 80 22.19 5.13 2.54
N ASN A 81 21.65 5.70 3.62
CA ASN A 81 21.35 5.00 4.86
C ASN A 81 19.91 4.46 4.87
N ASP A 82 19.71 3.26 5.42
CA ASP A 82 18.39 2.66 5.61
C ASP A 82 17.47 3.47 6.55
N SER A 83 18.05 4.32 7.41
CA SER A 83 17.28 5.25 8.23
C SER A 83 16.44 6.22 7.39
N TRP A 84 16.84 6.48 6.13
CA TRP A 84 16.04 7.24 5.16
C TRP A 84 14.66 6.61 4.94
N CYS A 85 14.58 5.28 4.80
CA CYS A 85 13.30 4.60 4.57
C CYS A 85 12.35 4.79 5.76
N THR A 86 12.87 4.78 6.98
CA THR A 86 12.08 5.05 8.19
C THR A 86 11.49 6.45 8.16
N SER A 87 12.28 7.47 7.80
CA SER A 87 11.80 8.85 7.73
C SER A 87 10.73 9.05 6.66
N ILE A 88 10.91 8.45 5.48
CA ILE A 88 9.89 8.51 4.42
C ILE A 88 8.62 7.76 4.82
N ASP A 89 8.74 6.58 5.41
CA ASP A 89 7.59 5.80 5.87
C ASP A 89 6.79 6.55 6.94
N GLN A 90 7.46 7.22 7.88
CA GLN A 90 6.83 8.08 8.87
C GLN A 90 6.15 9.29 8.24
N PHE A 91 6.81 9.94 7.28
CA PHE A 91 6.24 11.08 6.57
C PHE A 91 4.95 10.68 5.84
N LEU A 92 4.98 9.60 5.06
CA LEU A 92 3.79 9.12 4.34
C LEU A 92 2.65 8.77 5.31
N LYS A 93 2.94 8.09 6.42
CA LYS A 93 1.94 7.79 7.45
C LYS A 93 1.31 9.03 8.07
N ALA A 94 2.10 10.08 8.31
CA ALA A 94 1.63 11.32 8.92
C ALA A 94 0.79 12.19 7.97
N HIS A 95 0.91 11.97 6.65
CA HIS A 95 0.26 12.76 5.60
C HIS A 95 -0.76 11.95 4.78
N ASP A 96 -1.13 10.76 5.25
CA ASP A 96 -2.16 9.88 4.68
C ASP A 96 -3.54 10.06 5.36
N GLU A 97 -3.70 11.04 6.27
CA GLU A 97 -4.95 11.47 6.93
C GLU A 97 -5.56 12.72 6.29
#